data_AF-A0A8H3BZZ1-F1
#
_entry.id   AF-A0A8H3BZZ1-F1
#
_cell.length_a   1.000
_cell.length_b   1.000
_cell.length_c   1.000
_cell.angle_alpha   90.00
_cell.angle_beta   90.00
_cell.angle_gamma   90.00
#
_symmetry.space_group_name_H-M   'P 1'
#
loop_
_entity.id
_entity.type
_entity.pdbx_description
1 polymer ?
#
loop_
_entity_poly.entity_id
_entity_poly.type
_entity_poly.pdbx_seq_one_letter_code
_entity_poly.pdbx_strand_id
1 'polypeptide(L)'
;MLQSAIGTRGVLLMAGFWYAIGSLLIAFAPPFPAVMIGLVLMGLGGGFYDTCLTSVVSHFESTKLMNVFYSFFGFGSLVSPFIIGALAKAGIPWNVFYWVPFSLSVLVALCHFFLFKNYIAPSEDGSTEHQGLQGKIKKMIRMQIIWVGIPLTILGFAINNTLGNWLTSYLIEVKESGPDVSRYQLSVYWAGIRLTFGRVFFSLPFIHVTERVGNTLLVVTLAGVITIFWTVRSAPLAWIMIGTAGFCLGPNTP
;
A
#
# COMPACT_ATOMS: atom_id res chain seq x y z
N MET A 1 8.79 13.50 -16.04
CA MET A 1 8.13 14.71 -16.58
C MET A 1 7.96 15.80 -15.52
N LEU A 2 7.24 15.58 -14.41
CA LEU A 2 7.15 16.61 -13.34
C LEU A 2 8.42 16.70 -12.47
N GLN A 3 9.02 15.56 -12.12
CA GLN A 3 10.30 15.55 -11.37
C GLN A 3 11.44 16.23 -12.13
N SER A 4 11.46 16.10 -13.45
CA SER A 4 12.45 16.71 -14.34
C SER A 4 12.23 18.21 -14.54
N ALA A 5 11.00 18.72 -14.34
CA ALA A 5 10.66 20.13 -14.54
C ALA A 5 10.71 20.97 -13.24
N ILE A 6 10.32 20.38 -12.10
CA ILE A 6 10.13 21.11 -10.82
C ILE A 6 11.15 20.65 -9.76
N GLY A 7 11.92 19.59 -10.05
CA GLY A 7 12.84 18.95 -9.12
C GLY A 7 12.12 18.06 -8.10
N THR A 8 12.81 17.02 -7.64
CA THR A 8 12.30 16.04 -6.65
C THR A 8 11.75 16.72 -5.38
N ARG A 9 12.42 17.79 -4.93
CA ARG A 9 11.99 18.57 -3.75
C ARG A 9 10.65 19.27 -3.96
N GLY A 10 10.43 19.89 -5.11
CA GLY A 10 9.21 20.63 -5.41
C GLY A 10 8.00 19.70 -5.50
N VAL A 11 8.18 18.52 -6.11
CA VAL A 11 7.12 17.51 -6.21
C VAL A 11 6.75 16.94 -4.82
N LEU A 12 7.74 16.66 -3.95
CA LEU A 12 7.47 16.17 -2.59
C LEU A 12 6.74 17.19 -1.72
N LEU A 13 7.11 18.48 -1.81
CA LEU A 13 6.42 19.54 -1.07
C LEU A 13 4.99 19.74 -1.58
N MET A 14 4.79 19.71 -2.90
CA MET A 14 3.46 19.78 -3.50
C MET A 14 2.60 18.57 -3.10
N ALA A 15 3.17 17.36 -3.08
CA ALA A 15 2.50 16.15 -2.60
C ALA A 15 2.05 16.29 -1.14
N GLY A 16 2.93 16.78 -0.27
CA GLY A 16 2.62 17.04 1.13
C GLY A 16 1.54 18.09 1.33
N PHE A 17 1.58 19.17 0.55
CA PHE A 17 0.57 20.21 0.59
C PHE A 17 -0.83 19.69 0.21
N TRP A 18 -0.95 18.96 -0.90
CA TRP A 18 -2.24 18.39 -1.32
C TRP A 18 -2.77 17.36 -0.33
N TYR A 19 -1.89 16.53 0.23
CA TYR A 19 -2.26 15.55 1.25
C TYR A 19 -2.70 16.22 2.57
N ALA A 20 -2.01 17.28 2.99
CA ALA A 20 -2.34 18.05 4.18
C ALA A 20 -3.69 18.78 4.03
N ILE A 21 -3.95 19.42 2.89
CA ILE A 21 -5.24 20.06 2.62
C ILE A 21 -6.37 19.04 2.60
N GLY A 22 -6.18 17.90 1.92
CA GLY A 22 -7.21 16.86 1.85
C GLY A 22 -7.56 16.29 3.23
N SER A 23 -6.54 16.02 4.06
CA SER A 23 -6.75 15.53 5.43
C SER A 23 -7.37 16.59 6.35
N LEU A 24 -6.93 17.84 6.28
CA LEU A 24 -7.48 18.95 7.06
C LEU A 24 -8.95 19.21 6.72
N LEU A 25 -9.29 19.17 5.43
CA LEU A 25 -10.67 19.37 4.98
C LEU A 25 -11.60 18.29 5.54
N ILE A 26 -11.16 17.04 5.59
CA ILE A 26 -11.95 15.95 6.19
C ILE A 26 -12.01 16.06 7.73
N ALA A 27 -10.95 16.55 8.37
CA ALA A 27 -10.87 16.71 9.82
C ALA A 27 -11.94 17.67 10.39
N PHE A 28 -12.41 18.64 9.59
CA PHE A 28 -13.50 19.54 9.97
C PHE A 28 -14.91 18.95 9.84
N ALA A 29 -15.03 17.66 9.48
CA ALA A 29 -16.31 16.97 9.28
C ALA A 29 -17.31 17.73 8.37
N PRO A 30 -16.91 18.14 7.15
CA PRO A 30 -17.77 18.86 6.23
C PRO A 30 -18.83 17.94 5.61
N PRO A 31 -19.83 18.48 4.88
CA PRO A 31 -20.83 17.65 4.20
C PRO A 31 -20.18 16.65 3.22
N PHE A 32 -20.85 15.53 2.96
CA PHE A 32 -20.32 14.41 2.17
C PHE A 32 -19.62 14.78 0.84
N PRO A 33 -20.10 15.74 0.03
CA PRO A 33 -19.40 16.16 -1.19
C PRO A 33 -18.00 16.73 -0.92
N ALA A 34 -17.83 17.46 0.18
CA ALA A 34 -16.55 18.03 0.56
C ALA A 34 -15.58 16.94 1.02
N VAL A 35 -16.06 15.92 1.74
CA VAL A 35 -15.24 14.74 2.08
C VAL A 35 -14.69 14.06 0.82
N MET A 36 -15.51 13.95 -0.24
CA MET A 36 -15.06 13.38 -1.52
C MET A 36 -13.95 14.21 -2.17
N ILE A 37 -14.07 15.54 -2.15
CA ILE A 37 -13.00 16.43 -2.63
C ILE A 37 -11.72 16.22 -1.80
N GLY A 38 -11.84 16.12 -0.48
CA GLY A 38 -10.71 15.84 0.41
C GLY A 38 -10.02 14.50 0.09
N LEU A 39 -10.80 13.44 -0.17
CA LEU A 39 -10.28 12.13 -0.56
C LEU A 39 -9.55 12.16 -1.91
N VAL A 40 -10.09 12.90 -2.89
CA VAL A 40 -9.43 13.11 -4.19
C VAL A 40 -8.09 13.82 -4.01
N LEU A 41 -8.05 14.88 -3.18
CA LEU A 41 -6.80 15.60 -2.89
C LEU A 41 -5.77 14.73 -2.16
N MET A 42 -6.20 13.92 -1.18
CA MET A 42 -5.32 12.95 -0.52
C MET A 42 -4.80 11.90 -1.51
N GLY A 43 -5.64 11.42 -2.43
CA GLY A 43 -5.25 10.47 -3.47
C GLY A 43 -4.20 11.05 -4.41
N LEU A 44 -4.38 12.30 -4.86
CA LEU A 44 -3.39 13.02 -5.68
C LEU A 44 -2.05 13.18 -4.94
N GLY A 45 -2.09 13.63 -3.69
CA GLY A 45 -0.88 13.77 -2.85
C GLY A 45 -0.17 12.42 -2.65
N GLY A 46 -0.93 11.36 -2.35
CA GLY A 46 -0.41 10.00 -2.19
C GLY A 46 0.26 9.47 -3.45
N GLY A 47 -0.35 9.67 -4.62
CA GLY A 47 0.23 9.25 -5.91
C GLY A 47 1.54 9.96 -6.24
N PHE A 48 1.63 11.27 -5.94
CA PHE A 48 2.88 12.00 -6.10
C PHE A 48 3.97 11.50 -5.13
N TYR A 49 3.61 11.20 -3.88
CA TYR A 49 4.54 10.63 -2.91
C TYR A 49 5.08 9.28 -3.37
N ASP A 50 4.20 8.36 -3.76
CA ASP A 50 4.57 7.01 -4.16
C ASP A 50 5.49 7.02 -5.39
N THR A 51 5.12 7.78 -6.42
CA THR A 51 5.92 7.91 -7.64
C THR A 51 7.29 8.53 -7.35
N CYS A 52 7.32 9.58 -6.53
CA CYS A 52 8.54 10.32 -6.27
C CYS A 52 9.52 9.53 -5.38
N LEU A 53 9.02 8.95 -4.30
CA LEU A 53 9.83 8.17 -3.35
C LEU A 53 10.32 6.88 -4.00
N THR A 54 9.48 6.17 -4.76
CA THR A 54 9.88 4.97 -5.48
C THR A 54 10.99 5.28 -6.50
N SER A 55 10.88 6.41 -7.22
CA SER A 55 11.95 6.87 -8.12
C SER A 55 13.26 7.15 -7.38
N VAL A 56 13.23 7.85 -6.25
CA VAL A 56 14.43 8.12 -5.43
C VAL A 56 15.04 6.84 -4.87
N VAL A 57 14.22 5.92 -4.36
CA VAL A 57 14.68 4.64 -3.80
C VAL A 57 15.27 3.74 -4.88
N SER A 58 14.65 3.73 -6.07
CA SER A 58 15.15 2.94 -7.21
C SER A 58 16.54 3.36 -7.67
N HIS A 59 16.93 4.62 -7.46
CA HIS A 59 18.25 5.12 -7.79
C HIS A 59 19.38 4.45 -6.98
N PHE A 60 19.10 4.01 -5.75
CA PHE A 60 20.09 3.32 -4.92
C PHE A 60 20.30 1.86 -5.32
N GLU A 61 19.57 1.35 -6.34
CA GLU A 61 19.59 -0.02 -6.89
C GLU A 61 19.60 -1.16 -5.83
N SER A 62 19.21 -0.84 -4.60
CA SER A 62 19.26 -1.76 -3.47
C SER A 62 17.90 -2.36 -3.25
N THR A 63 17.74 -3.63 -3.65
CA THR A 63 16.51 -4.38 -3.38
C THR A 63 16.22 -4.40 -1.87
N LYS A 64 17.26 -4.45 -1.01
CA LYS A 64 17.06 -4.40 0.44
C LYS A 64 16.40 -3.09 0.90
N LEU A 65 16.85 -1.96 0.36
CA LEU A 65 16.30 -0.64 0.71
C LEU A 65 14.85 -0.49 0.23
N MET A 66 14.55 -0.98 -0.98
CA MET A 66 13.17 -1.03 -1.50
C MET A 66 12.24 -1.85 -0.59
N ASN A 67 12.67 -3.04 -0.14
CA ASN A 67 11.86 -3.87 0.77
C ASN A 67 11.67 -3.20 2.14
N VAL A 68 12.69 -2.52 2.66
CA VAL A 68 12.58 -1.77 3.93
C VAL A 68 11.59 -0.61 3.77
N PHE A 69 11.62 0.11 2.65
CA PHE A 69 10.69 1.19 2.34
C PHE A 69 9.23 0.70 2.30
N TYR A 70 8.93 -0.36 1.53
CA TYR A 70 7.59 -0.95 1.48
C TYR A 70 7.18 -1.61 2.80
N SER A 71 8.15 -2.10 3.59
CA SER A 71 7.87 -2.59 4.94
C SER A 71 7.32 -1.48 5.83
N PHE A 72 7.84 -0.25 5.78
CA PHE A 72 7.31 0.87 6.56
C PHE A 72 5.90 1.29 6.10
N PHE A 73 5.62 1.25 4.79
CA PHE A 73 4.26 1.47 4.28
C PHE A 73 3.26 0.48 4.89
N GLY A 74 3.60 -0.81 4.89
CA GLY A 74 2.81 -1.82 5.61
C GLY A 74 2.66 -1.54 7.11
N PHE A 75 3.52 -0.69 7.71
CA PHE A 75 3.46 -0.34 9.14
C PHE A 75 2.32 0.59 9.43
N GLY A 76 2.19 1.62 8.60
CA GLY A 76 1.02 2.47 8.62
C GLY A 76 -0.25 1.64 8.47
N SER A 77 -0.30 0.73 7.49
CA SER A 77 -1.50 -0.09 7.22
C SER A 77 -1.87 -1.04 8.36
N LEU A 78 -0.88 -1.59 9.08
CA LEU A 78 -1.13 -2.42 10.26
C LEU A 78 -1.67 -1.60 11.44
N VAL A 79 -1.02 -0.46 11.73
CA VAL A 79 -1.29 0.36 12.91
C VAL A 79 -2.57 1.18 12.76
N SER A 80 -2.93 1.56 11.53
CA SER A 80 -4.09 2.40 11.25
C SER A 80 -5.42 1.83 11.80
N PRO A 81 -5.81 0.56 11.53
CA PRO A 81 -7.05 0.01 12.07
C PRO A 81 -7.02 -0.18 13.60
N PHE A 82 -5.84 -0.37 14.22
CA PHE A 82 -5.72 -0.38 15.68
C PHE A 82 -6.05 0.98 16.29
N ILE A 83 -5.54 2.06 15.71
CA ILE A 83 -5.83 3.43 16.15
C ILE A 83 -7.33 3.72 15.97
N ILE A 84 -7.89 3.41 14.80
CA ILE A 84 -9.32 3.60 14.49
C ILE A 84 -10.21 2.76 15.42
N GLY A 85 -9.83 1.53 15.72
CA GLY A 85 -10.51 0.66 16.69
C GLY A 85 -10.49 1.24 18.10
N ALA A 86 -9.33 1.72 18.56
CA ALA A 86 -9.19 2.34 19.88
C ALA A 86 -10.02 3.64 20.00
N LEU A 87 -10.01 4.49 18.97
CA LEU A 87 -10.81 5.72 18.91
C LEU A 87 -12.32 5.43 19.01
N ALA A 88 -12.81 4.43 18.28
CA ALA A 88 -14.22 4.06 18.35
C ALA A 88 -14.62 3.46 19.70
N LYS A 89 -13.76 2.63 20.30
CA LYS A 89 -13.99 2.12 21.65
C LYS A 89 -14.07 3.23 22.70
N ALA A 90 -13.30 4.31 22.50
CA ALA A 90 -13.33 5.50 23.36
C ALA A 90 -14.51 6.45 23.08
N GLY A 91 -15.37 6.14 22.09
CA GLY A 91 -16.50 7.00 21.70
C GLY A 91 -16.07 8.31 21.03
N ILE A 92 -14.82 8.41 20.57
CA ILE A 92 -14.28 9.61 19.94
C ILE A 92 -14.78 9.67 18.49
N PRO A 93 -15.24 10.84 18.00
CA PRO A 93 -15.71 10.97 16.63
C PRO A 93 -14.59 10.68 15.61
N TRP A 94 -15.00 10.12 14.47
CA TRP A 94 -14.09 9.66 13.41
C TRP A 94 -13.23 10.78 12.80
N ASN A 95 -13.66 12.03 12.91
CA ASN A 95 -12.94 13.20 12.41
C ASN A 95 -11.58 13.41 13.11
N VAL A 96 -11.45 12.99 14.36
CA VAL A 96 -10.19 13.08 15.13
C VAL A 96 -9.09 12.23 14.50
N PHE A 97 -9.45 11.11 13.86
CA PHE A 97 -8.48 10.28 13.15
C PHE A 97 -7.74 11.03 12.05
N TYR A 98 -8.41 11.96 11.35
CA TYR A 98 -7.84 12.71 10.23
C TYR A 98 -6.81 13.78 10.64
N TRP A 99 -6.74 14.12 11.93
CA TRP A 99 -5.64 14.96 12.46
C TRP A 99 -4.29 14.22 12.47
N VAL A 100 -4.28 12.90 12.66
CA VAL A 100 -3.05 12.08 12.64
C VAL A 100 -2.34 12.14 11.28
N PRO A 101 -2.98 11.84 10.13
CA PRO A 101 -2.35 11.95 8.82
C PRO A 101 -2.04 13.41 8.44
N PHE A 102 -2.78 14.40 8.98
CA PHE A 102 -2.41 15.81 8.82
C PHE A 102 -1.08 16.12 9.52
N SER A 103 -0.96 15.82 10.81
CA SER A 103 0.29 16.06 11.56
C SER A 103 1.47 15.31 10.96
N LEU A 104 1.26 14.05 10.54
CA LEU A 104 2.30 13.25 9.90
C LEU A 104 2.71 13.83 8.54
N SER A 105 1.76 14.29 7.72
CA SER A 105 2.07 14.87 6.41
C SER A 105 2.83 16.19 6.52
N VAL A 106 2.52 17.02 7.53
CA VAL A 106 3.29 18.24 7.85
C VAL A 106 4.70 17.90 8.32
N LEU A 107 4.87 16.94 9.24
CA LEU A 107 6.18 16.50 9.70
C LEU A 107 7.03 15.95 8.55
N VAL A 108 6.44 15.11 7.68
CA VAL A 108 7.11 14.54 6.52
C VAL A 108 7.49 15.63 5.51
N ALA A 109 6.62 16.62 5.26
CA ALA A 109 6.93 17.75 4.41
C ALA A 109 8.09 18.59 4.96
N LEU A 110 8.14 18.82 6.27
CA LEU A 110 9.27 19.49 6.94
C LEU A 110 10.57 18.67 6.83
N CYS A 111 10.50 17.37 7.10
CA CYS A 111 11.64 16.47 6.91
C CYS A 111 12.16 16.52 5.47
N HIS A 112 11.28 16.46 4.47
CA HIS A 112 11.66 16.56 3.07
C HIS A 112 12.26 17.92 2.71
N PHE A 113 11.75 19.00 3.30
CA PHE A 113 12.30 20.33 3.12
C PHE A 113 13.77 20.42 3.57
N PHE A 114 14.11 19.80 4.71
CA PHE A 114 15.48 19.77 5.23
C PHE A 114 16.36 18.73 4.52
N LEU A 115 15.86 17.51 4.29
CA LEU A 115 16.62 16.39 3.76
C LEU A 115 16.96 16.57 2.28
N PHE A 116 16.03 17.07 1.47
CA PHE A 116 16.22 17.29 0.04
C PHE A 116 16.77 18.68 -0.30
N LYS A 117 17.24 19.45 0.69
CA LYS A 117 17.84 20.79 0.46
C LYS A 117 19.07 20.72 -0.46
N ASN A 118 19.85 19.65 -0.36
CA ASN A 118 21.09 19.42 -1.13
C ASN A 118 21.00 18.23 -2.09
N TYR A 119 19.81 17.65 -2.27
CA TYR A 119 19.64 16.52 -3.19
C TYR A 119 19.56 17.06 -4.62
N ILE A 120 20.68 17.01 -5.32
CA ILE A 120 20.75 17.21 -6.75
C ILE A 120 20.32 15.87 -7.35
N ALA A 121 19.11 15.82 -7.91
CA ALA A 121 18.76 14.72 -8.79
C ALA A 121 19.83 14.67 -9.90
N PRO A 122 20.47 13.53 -10.19
CA PRO A 122 21.40 13.45 -11.30
C PRO A 122 20.68 14.00 -12.53
N SER A 123 21.27 14.98 -13.20
CA SER A 123 20.95 15.21 -14.60
C SER A 123 21.11 13.86 -15.28
N GLU A 124 20.14 13.47 -16.12
CA GLU A 124 20.44 12.48 -17.15
C GLU A 124 21.54 13.11 -18.02
N ASP A 125 22.79 12.94 -17.60
CA ASP A 125 23.97 13.28 -18.39
C ASP A 125 23.95 12.38 -19.62
N GLY A 126 23.33 12.90 -20.69
CA GLY A 126 23.82 12.87 -22.07
C GLY A 126 24.34 11.54 -22.64
N SER A 127 23.83 10.38 -22.24
CA SER A 127 24.38 9.10 -22.74
C SER A 127 23.40 7.98 -23.08
N THR A 128 22.08 8.16 -22.98
CA THR A 128 21.11 7.23 -23.60
C THR A 128 19.81 7.90 -24.10
N GLU A 129 19.93 9.10 -24.65
CA GLU A 129 18.88 9.62 -25.53
C GLU A 129 18.88 8.81 -26.84
N HIS A 130 17.69 8.34 -27.25
CA HIS A 130 17.40 7.52 -28.46
C HIS A 130 17.33 5.99 -28.34
N GLN A 131 16.72 5.48 -27.28
CA GLN A 131 15.52 4.69 -27.54
C GLN A 131 14.36 5.47 -26.95
N GLY A 132 13.68 6.24 -27.79
CA GLY A 132 12.52 7.04 -27.38
C GLY A 132 11.57 6.20 -26.53
N LEU A 133 10.90 6.82 -25.56
CA LEU A 133 9.93 6.17 -24.67
C LEU A 133 9.00 5.21 -25.44
N GLN A 134 8.61 5.59 -26.66
CA GLN A 134 7.85 4.76 -27.60
C GLN A 134 8.56 3.47 -28.04
N GLY A 135 9.87 3.48 -28.27
CA GLY A 135 10.67 2.30 -28.60
C GLY A 135 10.80 1.33 -27.42
N LYS A 136 10.98 1.83 -26.19
CA LYS A 136 10.96 1.01 -24.97
C LYS A 136 9.57 0.39 -24.73
N ILE A 137 8.50 1.19 -24.84
CA ILE A 137 7.11 0.72 -24.74
C ILE A 137 6.78 -0.31 -25.84
N LYS A 138 7.20 -0.07 -27.09
CA LYS A 138 6.97 -0.99 -28.21
C LYS A 138 7.72 -2.32 -28.03
N LYS A 139 8.94 -2.28 -27.48
CA LYS A 139 9.71 -3.49 -27.13
C LYS A 139 9.06 -4.26 -25.97
N MET A 140 8.55 -3.54 -24.97
CA MET A 140 7.83 -4.08 -23.82
C MET A 140 6.53 -4.78 -24.26
N ILE A 141 5.68 -4.12 -25.05
CA ILE A 141 4.41 -4.69 -25.58
C ILE A 141 4.64 -5.95 -26.43
N ARG A 142 5.82 -6.10 -27.04
CA ARG A 142 6.17 -7.28 -27.86
C ARG A 142 6.55 -8.51 -27.01
N MET A 143 6.79 -8.36 -25.72
CA MET A 143 7.12 -9.48 -24.83
C MET A 143 5.85 -10.21 -24.37
N GLN A 144 5.72 -11.49 -24.72
CA GLN A 144 4.55 -12.31 -24.39
C GLN A 144 4.31 -12.47 -22.88
N ILE A 145 5.39 -12.40 -22.07
CA ILE A 145 5.28 -12.48 -20.61
C ILE A 145 4.51 -11.29 -20.00
N ILE A 146 4.47 -10.14 -20.67
CA ILE A 146 3.79 -8.94 -20.17
C ILE A 146 2.28 -9.08 -20.32
N TRP A 147 1.80 -9.70 -21.40
CA TRP A 147 0.38 -9.95 -21.60
C TRP A 147 -0.20 -10.96 -20.60
N VAL A 148 0.64 -11.84 -20.05
CA VAL A 148 0.25 -12.74 -18.94
C VAL A 148 0.43 -12.05 -17.59
N GLY A 149 1.52 -11.27 -17.43
CA GLY A 149 1.85 -10.56 -16.19
C GLY A 149 0.83 -9.47 -15.84
N ILE A 150 0.42 -8.63 -16.80
CA ILE A 150 -0.54 -7.53 -16.57
C ILE A 150 -1.84 -8.03 -15.93
N PRO A 151 -2.60 -8.98 -16.52
CA PRO A 151 -3.85 -9.43 -15.94
C PRO A 151 -3.62 -10.12 -14.58
N LEU A 152 -2.53 -10.87 -14.42
CA LEU A 152 -2.22 -11.53 -13.16
C LEU A 152 -1.96 -10.52 -12.04
N THR A 153 -1.18 -9.47 -12.32
CA THR A 153 -0.90 -8.38 -11.38
C THR A 153 -2.17 -7.59 -11.07
N ILE A 154 -2.98 -7.27 -12.08
CA ILE A 154 -4.28 -6.59 -11.88
C ILE A 154 -5.18 -7.41 -10.96
N LEU A 155 -5.30 -8.72 -11.20
CA LEU A 155 -6.11 -9.61 -10.37
C LEU A 155 -5.55 -9.70 -8.94
N GLY A 156 -4.23 -9.80 -8.77
CA GLY A 156 -3.59 -9.81 -7.45
C GLY A 156 -3.89 -8.54 -6.65
N PHE A 157 -3.72 -7.36 -7.27
CA PHE A 157 -4.07 -6.08 -6.65
C PHE A 157 -5.57 -5.95 -6.40
N ALA A 158 -6.42 -6.41 -7.31
CA ALA A 158 -7.88 -6.37 -7.15
C ALA A 158 -8.34 -7.22 -5.96
N ILE A 159 -7.79 -8.44 -5.81
CA ILE A 159 -8.08 -9.31 -4.66
C ILE A 159 -7.63 -8.63 -3.37
N ASN A 160 -6.39 -8.12 -3.33
CA ASN A 160 -5.87 -7.45 -2.15
C ASN A 160 -6.71 -6.22 -1.76
N ASN A 161 -7.09 -5.39 -2.73
CA ASN A 161 -7.89 -4.20 -2.48
C ASN A 161 -9.34 -4.54 -2.09
N THR A 162 -9.91 -5.59 -2.68
CA THR A 162 -11.27 -6.03 -2.33
C THR A 162 -11.30 -6.55 -0.90
N LEU A 163 -10.36 -7.43 -0.53
CA LEU A 163 -10.23 -7.91 0.85
C LEU A 163 -9.93 -6.74 1.80
N GLY A 164 -8.97 -5.86 1.49
CA GLY A 164 -8.62 -4.73 2.36
C GLY A 164 -9.80 -3.79 2.66
N ASN A 165 -10.65 -3.50 1.67
CA ASN A 165 -11.77 -2.57 1.84
C ASN A 165 -13.03 -3.23 2.40
N TRP A 166 -13.39 -4.43 1.92
CA TRP A 166 -14.68 -5.06 2.22
C TRP A 166 -14.62 -6.06 3.37
N LEU A 167 -13.44 -6.48 3.81
CA LEU A 167 -13.31 -7.45 4.90
C LEU A 167 -14.00 -6.96 6.19
N THR A 168 -13.87 -5.68 6.53
CA THR A 168 -14.51 -5.14 7.75
C THR A 168 -16.02 -5.12 7.64
N SER A 169 -16.59 -4.60 6.54
CA SER A 169 -18.03 -4.59 6.29
C SER A 169 -18.61 -6.01 6.26
N TYR A 170 -17.94 -6.94 5.58
CA TYR A 170 -18.36 -8.34 5.51
C TYR A 170 -18.38 -9.00 6.90
N LEU A 171 -17.38 -8.74 7.73
CA LEU A 171 -17.30 -9.27 9.09
C LEU A 171 -18.41 -8.70 10.00
N ILE A 172 -18.80 -7.44 9.80
CA ILE A 172 -19.86 -6.79 10.58
C ILE A 172 -21.24 -7.28 10.11
N GLU A 173 -21.51 -7.22 8.80
CA GLU A 173 -22.85 -7.46 8.24
C GLU A 173 -23.19 -8.95 8.08
N VAL A 174 -22.22 -9.79 7.72
CA VAL A 174 -22.47 -11.22 7.39
C VAL A 174 -22.07 -12.15 8.53
N LYS A 175 -20.96 -11.85 9.23
CA LYS A 175 -20.49 -12.65 10.36
C LYS A 175 -20.96 -12.14 11.73
N GLU A 176 -21.73 -11.05 11.77
CA GLU A 176 -22.25 -10.42 12.99
C GLU A 176 -21.17 -10.18 14.06
N SER A 177 -19.92 -9.96 13.63
CA SER A 177 -18.83 -9.67 14.55
C SER A 177 -18.94 -8.22 15.04
N GLY A 178 -18.63 -7.99 16.31
CA GLY A 178 -18.63 -6.65 16.88
C GLY A 178 -17.73 -5.69 16.08
N PRO A 179 -18.14 -4.44 15.84
CA PRO A 179 -17.38 -3.48 15.02
C PRO A 179 -15.91 -3.30 15.41
N ASP A 180 -15.61 -3.44 16.71
CA ASP A 180 -14.25 -3.37 17.24
C ASP A 180 -13.41 -4.58 16.83
N VAL A 181 -13.99 -5.79 16.91
CA VAL A 181 -13.34 -7.07 16.59
C VAL A 181 -12.99 -7.12 15.10
N SER A 182 -13.87 -6.64 14.23
CA SER A 182 -13.66 -6.65 12.78
C SER A 182 -12.49 -5.75 12.35
N ARG A 183 -12.28 -4.62 13.04
CA ARG A 183 -11.15 -3.71 12.78
C ARG A 183 -9.82 -4.32 13.19
N TYR A 184 -9.78 -5.03 14.31
CA TYR A 184 -8.59 -5.78 14.72
C TYR A 184 -8.30 -6.95 13.77
N GLN A 185 -9.33 -7.60 13.23
CA GLN A 185 -9.17 -8.63 12.19
C GLN A 185 -8.56 -8.07 10.90
N LEU A 186 -8.95 -6.85 10.50
CA LEU A 186 -8.30 -6.15 9.39
C LEU A 186 -6.82 -5.87 9.68
N SER A 187 -6.46 -5.46 10.90
CA SER A 187 -5.04 -5.35 11.28
C SER A 187 -4.31 -6.69 11.17
N VAL A 188 -4.93 -7.81 11.55
CA VAL A 188 -4.32 -9.15 11.40
C VAL A 188 -4.13 -9.54 9.93
N TYR A 189 -5.04 -9.14 9.04
CA TYR A 189 -4.86 -9.29 7.59
C TYR A 189 -3.59 -8.56 7.11
N TRP A 190 -3.45 -7.28 7.45
CA TRP A 190 -2.27 -6.47 7.09
C TRP A 190 -0.99 -6.97 7.77
N ALA A 191 -1.09 -7.50 9.00
CA ALA A 191 0.02 -8.14 9.69
C ALA A 191 0.50 -9.38 8.93
N GLY A 192 -0.44 -10.20 8.43
CA GLY A 192 -0.15 -11.36 7.59
C GLY A 192 0.64 -10.98 6.34
N ILE A 193 0.15 -9.99 5.58
CA ILE A 193 0.84 -9.47 4.37
C ILE A 193 2.27 -9.05 4.69
N ARG A 194 2.44 -8.33 5.80
CA ARG A 194 3.73 -7.82 6.23
C ARG A 194 4.70 -8.88 6.68
N LEU A 195 4.24 -9.91 7.39
CA LEU A 195 5.08 -11.04 7.81
C LEU A 195 5.76 -11.68 6.60
N THR A 196 5.19 -11.52 5.40
CA THR A 196 5.78 -11.95 4.14
C THR A 196 6.61 -10.90 3.41
N PHE A 197 6.30 -9.59 3.52
CA PHE A 197 7.17 -8.50 3.04
C PHE A 197 8.50 -8.41 3.79
N GLY A 198 8.45 -8.66 5.12
CA GLY A 198 9.64 -8.94 5.89
C GLY A 198 10.18 -10.28 5.41
N ARG A 199 11.15 -10.24 4.49
CA ARG A 199 11.86 -11.37 3.86
C ARG A 199 12.33 -12.50 4.79
N VAL A 200 12.08 -12.45 6.08
CA VAL A 200 12.53 -13.40 7.10
C VAL A 200 11.86 -14.77 6.96
N PHE A 201 10.58 -14.87 6.56
CA PHE A 201 9.90 -16.18 6.56
C PHE A 201 9.92 -16.94 5.24
N PHE A 202 9.98 -16.27 4.07
CA PHE A 202 10.04 -16.96 2.77
C PHE A 202 11.46 -17.06 2.22
N SER A 203 12.37 -16.16 2.60
CA SER A 203 13.78 -16.26 2.19
C SER A 203 14.54 -17.37 2.93
N LEU A 204 14.02 -17.98 4.00
CA LEU A 204 14.75 -19.01 4.74
C LEU A 204 14.38 -20.45 4.31
N PRO A 205 13.11 -20.81 4.01
CA PRO A 205 12.75 -22.16 3.58
C PRO A 205 12.65 -22.34 2.05
N PHE A 206 12.30 -21.29 1.30
CA PHE A 206 11.96 -21.40 -0.14
C PHE A 206 13.08 -20.98 -1.10
N ILE A 207 14.32 -20.82 -0.63
CA ILE A 207 15.51 -20.58 -1.49
C ILE A 207 15.62 -21.63 -2.61
N HIS A 208 15.10 -22.84 -2.38
CA HIS A 208 15.23 -23.98 -3.29
C HIS A 208 14.02 -24.21 -4.20
N VAL A 209 12.91 -23.49 -4.02
CA VAL A 209 11.72 -23.65 -4.85
C VAL A 209 11.76 -22.59 -5.95
N THR A 210 11.76 -23.03 -7.21
CA THR A 210 11.62 -22.14 -8.37
C THR A 210 10.49 -21.14 -8.14
N GLU A 211 10.76 -19.84 -8.30
CA GLU A 211 9.84 -18.73 -7.99
C GLU A 211 8.40 -18.98 -8.49
N ARG A 212 8.25 -19.61 -9.65
CA ARG A 212 6.96 -19.98 -10.24
C ARG A 212 6.14 -20.99 -9.43
N VAL A 213 6.80 -22.00 -8.85
CA VAL A 213 6.13 -23.06 -8.07
C VAL A 213 5.70 -22.51 -6.71
N GLY A 214 6.56 -21.71 -6.06
CA GLY A 214 6.21 -21.03 -4.83
C GLY A 214 5.00 -20.10 -5.01
N ASN A 215 4.99 -19.31 -6.09
CA ASN A 215 3.89 -18.39 -6.36
C ASN A 215 2.57 -19.11 -6.67
N THR A 216 2.63 -20.21 -7.42
CA THR A 216 1.44 -21.02 -7.73
C THR A 216 0.86 -21.66 -6.47
N LEU A 217 1.72 -22.18 -5.59
CA LEU A 217 1.30 -22.79 -4.33
C LEU A 217 0.62 -21.77 -3.40
N LEU A 218 1.15 -20.54 -3.32
CA LEU A 218 0.57 -19.45 -2.55
C LEU A 218 -0.83 -19.04 -3.03
N VAL A 219 -1.02 -18.96 -4.35
CA VAL A 219 -2.34 -18.63 -4.94
C VAL A 219 -3.35 -19.74 -4.68
N VAL A 220 -2.93 -21.01 -4.79
CA VAL A 220 -3.80 -22.16 -4.49
C VAL A 220 -4.18 -22.21 -3.01
N THR A 221 -3.22 -21.99 -2.11
CA THR A 221 -3.50 -21.90 -0.67
C THR A 221 -4.43 -20.73 -0.36
N LEU A 222 -4.24 -19.56 -0.98
CA LEU A 222 -5.14 -18.42 -0.83
C LEU A 222 -6.58 -18.76 -1.24
N ALA A 223 -6.76 -19.40 -2.41
CA ALA A 223 -8.09 -19.81 -2.88
C ALA A 223 -8.76 -20.79 -1.90
N GLY A 224 -8.01 -21.76 -1.37
CA GLY A 224 -8.48 -22.67 -0.33
C GLY A 224 -8.88 -21.95 0.96
N VAL A 225 -8.06 -21.00 1.41
CA VAL A 225 -8.31 -20.21 2.62
C VAL A 225 -9.56 -19.35 2.49
N ILE A 226 -9.74 -18.68 1.35
CA ILE A 226 -10.95 -17.87 1.08
C ILE A 226 -12.20 -18.77 1.05
N THR A 227 -12.13 -19.93 0.43
CA THR A 227 -13.25 -20.87 0.33
C THR A 227 -13.68 -21.39 1.71
N ILE A 228 -12.72 -21.74 2.56
CA ILE A 228 -13.00 -22.19 3.94
C ILE A 228 -13.47 -21.00 4.81
N PHE A 229 -12.95 -19.79 4.58
CA PHE A 229 -13.42 -18.59 5.28
C PHE A 229 -14.90 -18.30 5.02
N TRP A 230 -15.41 -18.62 3.83
CA TRP A 230 -16.82 -18.49 3.48
C TRP A 230 -17.71 -19.51 4.20
N THR A 231 -17.24 -20.75 4.37
CA THR A 231 -18.06 -21.83 4.95
C THR A 231 -18.05 -21.85 6.48
N VAL A 232 -17.01 -21.31 7.12
CA VAL A 232 -16.85 -21.40 8.58
C VAL A 232 -17.26 -20.11 9.31
N ARG A 233 -18.23 -20.23 10.22
CA ARG A 233 -18.72 -19.14 11.10
C ARG A 233 -18.02 -19.01 12.45
N SER A 234 -17.03 -19.86 12.76
CA SER A 234 -16.32 -19.79 14.05
C SER A 234 -15.37 -18.59 14.10
N ALA A 235 -15.48 -17.77 15.14
CA ALA A 235 -14.65 -16.57 15.33
C ALA A 235 -13.14 -16.86 15.37
N PRO A 236 -12.61 -17.86 16.12
CA PRO A 236 -11.16 -18.11 16.18
C PRO A 236 -10.56 -18.51 14.83
N LEU A 237 -11.31 -19.32 14.06
CA LEU A 237 -10.87 -19.76 12.75
C LEU A 237 -10.87 -18.58 11.76
N ALA A 238 -11.80 -17.63 11.87
CA ALA A 238 -11.79 -16.43 11.04
C ALA A 238 -10.47 -15.63 11.20
N TRP A 239 -9.95 -15.47 12.42
CA TRP A 239 -8.66 -14.79 12.66
C TRP A 239 -7.48 -15.49 11.98
N ILE A 240 -7.40 -16.81 12.14
CA ILE A 240 -6.31 -17.62 11.56
C ILE A 240 -6.37 -17.55 10.03
N MET A 241 -7.56 -17.66 9.45
CA MET A 241 -7.75 -17.65 8.00
C MET A 241 -7.47 -16.27 7.40
N ILE A 242 -7.85 -15.20 8.07
CA ILE A 242 -7.54 -13.82 7.63
C ILE A 242 -6.02 -13.56 7.68
N GLY A 243 -5.35 -13.99 8.76
CA GLY A 243 -3.88 -13.88 8.87
C GLY A 243 -3.16 -14.69 7.80
N THR A 244 -3.65 -15.91 7.52
CA THR A 244 -3.09 -16.80 6.49
C THR A 244 -3.34 -16.24 5.08
N ALA A 245 -4.52 -15.67 4.81
CA ALA A 245 -4.84 -15.03 3.54
C ALA A 245 -3.92 -13.83 3.27
N GLY A 246 -3.68 -13.00 4.29
CA GLY A 246 -2.70 -11.92 4.23
C GLY A 246 -1.30 -12.46 3.93
N PHE A 247 -0.87 -13.51 4.64
CA PHE A 247 0.44 -14.13 4.43
C PHE A 247 0.65 -14.63 2.99
N CYS A 248 -0.36 -15.27 2.39
CA CYS A 248 -0.28 -15.76 1.01
C CYS A 248 -0.24 -14.64 -0.04
N LEU A 249 -0.78 -13.46 0.27
CA LEU A 249 -0.82 -12.32 -0.65
C LEU A 249 0.47 -11.50 -0.67
N GLY A 250 1.24 -11.48 0.44
CA GLY A 250 2.45 -10.65 0.55
C GLY A 250 3.51 -10.83 -0.56
N PRO A 251 3.88 -12.06 -0.99
CA PRO A 251 4.87 -12.29 -2.04
C PRO A 251 4.42 -11.91 -3.46
N ASN A 252 3.10 -11.82 -3.66
CA ASN A 252 2.49 -11.57 -4.97
C ASN A 252 2.44 -10.08 -5.32
N THR A 253 2.66 -9.22 -4.34
CA THR A 253 2.76 -7.76 -4.51
C THR A 253 4.24 -7.35 -4.52
N PRO A 254 4.65 -6.43 -5.41
CA PRO A 254 6.03 -5.95 -5.51
C PRO A 254 6.51 -5.25 -4.23
#